data_AF-A0A3B1CVP7-F1
#
_entry.id   AF-A0A3B1CVP7-F1
#
_cell.length_a   1.000
_cell.length_b   1.000
_cell.length_c   1.000
_cell.angle_alpha   90.00
_cell.angle_beta   90.00
_cell.angle_gamma   90.00
#
_symmetry.space_group_name_H-M   'P 1'
#
loop_
_entity.id
_entity.type
_entity.pdbx_description
1 polymer ?
#
loop_
_entity_poly.entity_id
_entity_poly.type
_entity_poly.pdbx_seq_one_letter_code
_entity_poly.pdbx_strand_id
1 'polypeptide(L)'
;MNNLTLAVRGFFKSLTLEDLKTKQLHIHRELHEIAEETFESPAFFTMGWVQFCSHHYFRFDEEEISKILNPGAKTQEKPKLHAWLTFPTMEILDFSINTILAAELNRPEVEGKTIAAHPSSFGKNLQFHPMLVGDDLLNKIPIQV
;
A
#
# COMPACT_ATOMS: atom_id res chain seq x y z
N MET A 1 -2.98 24.34 -3.98
CA MET A 1 -3.15 23.00 -3.35
C MET A 1 -3.04 21.98 -4.46
N ASN A 2 -2.27 20.90 -4.26
CA ASN A 2 -2.05 19.86 -5.26
C ASN A 2 -3.34 19.04 -5.48
N ASN A 3 -3.68 18.69 -6.73
CA ASN A 3 -4.85 17.87 -7.09
C ASN A 3 -4.83 16.53 -6.36
N LEU A 4 -3.67 15.91 -6.19
CA LEU A 4 -3.51 14.67 -5.43
C LEU A 4 -3.96 14.82 -3.97
N THR A 5 -3.64 15.93 -3.31
CA THR A 5 -4.06 16.16 -1.92
C THR A 5 -5.58 16.28 -1.79
N LEU A 6 -6.25 16.87 -2.77
CA LEU A 6 -7.71 16.98 -2.78
C LEU A 6 -8.36 15.62 -3.07
N ALA A 7 -7.81 14.86 -4.02
CA ALA A 7 -8.27 13.52 -4.34
C ALA A 7 -8.17 12.57 -3.13
N VAL A 8 -7.01 12.53 -2.47
CA VAL A 8 -6.81 11.73 -1.24
C VAL A 8 -7.81 12.15 -0.17
N ARG A 9 -7.97 13.45 0.10
CA ARG A 9 -8.92 13.92 1.12
C ARG A 9 -10.38 13.59 0.80
N GLY A 10 -10.77 13.68 -0.48
CA GLY A 10 -12.12 13.33 -0.92
C GLY A 10 -12.38 11.84 -0.77
N PHE A 11 -11.44 11.02 -1.23
CA PHE A 11 -11.54 9.57 -1.23
C PHE A 11 -11.54 8.97 0.18
N PHE A 12 -10.69 9.49 1.07
CA PHE A 12 -10.54 8.95 2.42
C PHE A 12 -11.68 9.32 3.38
N LYS A 13 -12.47 10.35 3.08
CA LYS A 13 -13.60 10.77 3.95
C LYS A 13 -14.64 9.68 4.17
N SER A 14 -14.76 8.72 3.26
CA SER A 14 -15.73 7.62 3.33
C SER A 14 -15.13 6.28 3.77
N LEU A 15 -13.83 6.21 4.04
CA LEU A 15 -13.15 4.95 4.36
C LEU A 15 -13.02 4.74 5.87
N THR A 16 -13.25 3.51 6.30
CA THR A 16 -12.95 3.06 7.66
C THR A 16 -11.50 2.57 7.78
N LEU A 17 -10.99 2.42 9.00
CA LEU A 17 -9.69 1.80 9.23
C LEU A 17 -9.62 0.36 8.66
N GLU A 18 -10.73 -0.38 8.71
CA GLU A 18 -10.79 -1.73 8.14
C GLU A 18 -10.69 -1.70 6.61
N ASP A 19 -11.28 -0.70 5.95
CA ASP A 19 -11.10 -0.50 4.52
C ASP A 19 -9.63 -0.21 4.19
N LEU A 20 -8.95 0.60 4.99
CA LEU A 20 -7.52 0.87 4.80
C LEU A 20 -6.66 -0.39 4.94
N LYS A 21 -7.05 -1.34 5.81
CA LYS A 21 -6.33 -2.61 5.96
C LYS A 21 -6.66 -3.61 4.86
N THR A 22 -7.89 -3.65 4.37
CA THR A 22 -8.37 -4.74 3.49
C THR A 22 -8.53 -4.36 2.02
N LYS A 23 -8.66 -3.06 1.70
CA LYS A 23 -8.92 -2.54 0.34
C LYS A 23 -7.75 -1.76 -0.24
N GLN A 24 -6.52 -2.04 0.21
CA GLN A 24 -5.32 -1.28 -0.15
C GLN A 24 -5.07 -1.22 -1.66
N LEU A 25 -5.28 -2.33 -2.38
CA LEU A 25 -5.15 -2.38 -3.83
C LEU A 25 -6.16 -1.46 -4.51
N HIS A 26 -7.42 -1.45 -4.06
CA HIS A 26 -8.45 -0.56 -4.60
C HIS A 26 -8.11 0.90 -4.31
N ILE A 27 -7.72 1.23 -3.08
CA ILE A 27 -7.34 2.60 -2.68
C ILE A 27 -6.22 3.16 -3.57
N HIS A 28 -5.14 2.39 -3.75
CA HIS A 28 -4.02 2.84 -4.57
C HIS A 28 -4.35 2.87 -6.07
N ARG A 29 -5.29 2.04 -6.53
CA ARG A 29 -5.81 2.05 -7.91
C ARG A 29 -6.62 3.28 -8.24
N GLU A 30 -7.52 3.70 -7.36
CA GLU A 30 -8.30 4.92 -7.58
C GLU A 30 -7.41 6.18 -7.59
N LEU A 31 -6.23 6.11 -6.97
CA LEU A 31 -5.27 7.22 -6.89
C LEU A 31 -4.10 7.08 -7.85
N HIS A 32 -4.02 5.98 -8.62
CA HIS A 32 -2.88 5.65 -9.47
C HIS A 32 -2.72 6.66 -10.61
N GLU A 33 -3.75 6.85 -11.43
CA GLU A 33 -3.73 7.81 -12.54
C GLU A 33 -3.42 9.23 -12.05
N ILE A 34 -4.04 9.65 -10.94
CA ILE A 34 -3.82 10.97 -10.34
C ILE A 34 -2.37 11.12 -9.87
N ALA A 35 -1.76 10.06 -9.33
CA ALA A 35 -0.36 10.07 -8.94
C ALA A 35 0.56 10.20 -10.17
N GLU A 36 0.34 9.40 -11.22
CA GLU A 36 1.15 9.47 -12.43
C GLU A 36 1.08 10.85 -13.10
N GLU A 37 -0.12 11.43 -13.19
CA GLU A 37 -0.32 12.78 -13.70
C GLU A 37 0.37 13.84 -12.83
N THR A 38 0.27 13.71 -11.50
CA THR A 38 0.84 14.69 -10.56
C THR A 38 2.36 14.70 -10.57
N PHE A 39 2.98 13.54 -10.71
CA PHE A 39 4.44 13.38 -10.67
C PHE A 39 5.07 13.27 -12.06
N GLU A 40 4.27 13.34 -13.13
CA GLU A 40 4.71 13.20 -14.52
C GLU A 40 5.60 11.97 -14.75
N SER A 41 5.29 10.88 -14.05
CA SER A 41 6.08 9.65 -14.05
C SER A 41 5.16 8.44 -13.92
N PRO A 42 5.45 7.32 -14.60
CA PRO A 42 4.73 6.08 -14.34
C PRO A 42 4.94 5.65 -12.88
N ALA A 43 3.94 4.99 -12.32
CA ALA A 43 3.98 4.39 -11.00
C ALA A 43 3.57 2.92 -11.12
N PHE A 44 4.25 2.03 -10.40
CA PHE A 44 3.99 0.59 -10.46
C PHE A 44 3.34 0.11 -9.18
N PHE A 45 2.33 -0.75 -9.31
CA PHE A 45 1.81 -1.48 -8.14
C PHE A 45 2.91 -2.32 -7.51
N THR A 46 3.08 -2.17 -6.20
CA THR A 46 4.00 -2.97 -5.42
C THR A 46 3.26 -3.59 -4.25
N MET A 47 3.48 -4.89 -4.03
CA MET A 47 3.02 -5.59 -2.85
C MET A 47 4.18 -6.17 -2.07
N GLY A 48 4.04 -6.13 -0.77
CA GLY A 48 5.08 -6.57 0.15
C GLY A 48 4.63 -6.38 1.58
N TRP A 49 5.62 -6.28 2.47
CA TRP A 49 5.38 -6.11 3.89
C TRP A 49 6.22 -4.96 4.43
N VAL A 50 5.84 -4.46 5.61
CA VAL A 50 6.46 -3.28 6.22
C VAL A 50 7.07 -3.67 7.55
N GLN A 51 8.31 -3.29 7.77
CA GLN A 51 8.93 -3.31 9.08
C GLN A 51 8.84 -1.92 9.70
N PHE A 52 8.24 -1.83 10.89
CA PHE A 52 8.31 -0.63 11.72
C PHE A 52 8.97 -0.95 13.06
N CYS A 53 10.12 -0.33 13.33
CA CYS A 53 11.04 -0.68 14.41
C CYS A 53 11.40 -2.19 14.35
N SER A 54 10.98 -2.96 15.35
CA SER A 54 11.20 -4.42 15.43
C SER A 54 9.99 -5.25 15.03
N HIS A 55 8.90 -4.62 14.57
CA HIS A 55 7.63 -5.29 14.26
C HIS A 55 7.44 -5.40 12.75
N HIS A 56 6.91 -6.54 12.31
CA HIS A 56 6.58 -6.77 10.91
C HIS A 56 5.06 -6.73 10.73
N TYR A 57 4.62 -5.90 9.79
CA TYR A 57 3.23 -5.68 9.44
C TYR A 57 2.98 -6.28 8.06
N PHE A 58 1.86 -6.99 7.92
CA PHE A 58 1.48 -7.64 6.66
C PHE A 58 2.56 -8.60 6.12
N ARG A 59 3.34 -9.22 7.01
CA ARG A 59 4.42 -10.13 6.59
C ARG A 59 3.82 -11.37 5.94
N PHE A 60 4.39 -11.73 4.80
CA PHE A 60 4.16 -12.99 4.11
C PHE A 60 5.45 -13.48 3.43
N ASP A 61 5.46 -14.76 3.05
CA ASP A 61 6.54 -15.40 2.31
C ASP A 61 6.14 -15.82 0.88
N GLU A 62 7.10 -16.40 0.15
CA GLU A 62 6.90 -16.87 -1.23
C GLU A 62 5.86 -18.00 -1.34
N GLU A 63 5.77 -18.85 -0.32
CA GLU A 63 4.80 -19.95 -0.31
C GLU A 63 3.37 -19.41 -0.19
N GLU A 64 3.17 -18.42 0.68
CA GLU A 64 1.91 -17.70 0.84
C GLU A 64 1.51 -16.97 -0.45
N ILE A 65 2.44 -16.25 -1.10
CA ILE A 65 2.20 -15.62 -2.41
C ILE A 65 1.77 -16.65 -3.46
N SER A 66 2.49 -17.76 -3.55
CA SER A 66 2.22 -18.80 -4.54
C SER A 66 0.79 -19.35 -4.40
N LYS A 67 0.32 -19.50 -3.16
CA LYS A 67 -1.07 -19.88 -2.87
C LYS A 67 -2.07 -18.81 -3.31
N ILE A 68 -1.79 -17.53 -3.06
CA ILE A 68 -2.66 -16.41 -3.43
C ILE A 68 -2.78 -16.25 -4.94
N LEU A 69 -1.67 -16.42 -5.66
CA LEU A 69 -1.62 -16.29 -7.11
C LEU A 69 -2.16 -17.51 -7.85
N ASN A 70 -2.48 -18.61 -7.15
CA ASN A 70 -3.01 -19.82 -7.75
C ASN A 70 -4.54 -19.76 -7.85
N PRO A 71 -5.13 -19.65 -9.05
CA PRO A 71 -6.58 -19.52 -9.23
C PRO A 71 -7.39 -20.72 -8.71
N GLY A 72 -6.76 -21.88 -8.56
CA GLY A 72 -7.37 -23.10 -8.02
C GLY A 72 -7.26 -23.26 -6.50
N ALA A 73 -6.48 -22.42 -5.83
CA ALA A 73 -6.33 -22.48 -4.38
C ALA A 73 -7.55 -21.85 -3.71
N LYS A 74 -8.36 -22.66 -3.03
CA LYS A 74 -9.38 -22.16 -2.10
C LYS A 74 -8.70 -21.64 -0.84
N THR A 75 -8.20 -20.42 -0.86
CA THR A 75 -7.74 -19.75 0.34
C THR A 75 -8.97 -19.24 1.11
N GLN A 76 -9.28 -19.85 2.26
CA GLN A 76 -10.36 -19.36 3.13
C GLN A 76 -9.95 -18.08 3.90
N GLU A 77 -8.65 -17.83 4.02
CA GLU A 77 -8.11 -16.67 4.73
C GLU A 77 -7.72 -15.56 3.74
N LYS A 78 -8.12 -14.32 4.07
CA LYS A 78 -7.72 -13.13 3.32
C LYS A 78 -6.21 -12.96 3.45
N PRO A 79 -5.46 -12.78 2.36
CA PRO A 79 -4.02 -12.65 2.46
C PRO A 79 -3.65 -11.33 3.12
N LYS A 80 -2.72 -11.39 4.09
CA LYS A 80 -2.21 -10.22 4.82
C LYS A 80 -1.15 -9.52 3.98
N LEU A 81 -1.54 -8.97 2.84
CA LEU A 81 -0.64 -8.25 1.93
C LEU A 81 -0.74 -6.75 2.21
N HIS A 82 0.37 -6.04 2.05
CA HIS A 82 0.38 -4.58 1.97
C HIS A 82 0.67 -4.15 0.53
N ALA A 83 -0.01 -3.10 0.06
CA ALA A 83 0.13 -2.60 -1.30
C ALA A 83 0.37 -1.08 -1.31
N TRP A 84 1.27 -0.63 -2.18
CA TRP A 84 1.62 0.77 -2.40
C TRP A 84 2.02 1.00 -3.87
N LEU A 85 2.29 2.26 -4.23
CA LEU A 85 2.83 2.63 -5.54
C LEU A 85 4.33 2.90 -5.43
N THR A 86 5.11 2.38 -6.37
CA THR A 86 6.57 2.62 -6.47
C THR A 86 6.89 3.31 -7.79
N PHE A 87 7.65 4.40 -7.72
CA PHE A 87 8.14 5.10 -8.90
C PHE A 87 9.44 4.46 -9.45
N PRO A 88 9.82 4.67 -10.72
CA PRO A 88 11.08 4.16 -11.29
C PRO A 88 12.33 4.51 -10.47
N THR A 89 12.31 5.64 -9.79
CA THR A 89 13.37 6.14 -8.91
C THR A 89 13.28 5.60 -7.48
N MET A 90 12.41 4.60 -7.25
CA MET A 90 12.19 3.86 -6.00
C MET A 90 11.45 4.62 -4.89
N GLU A 91 10.95 5.83 -5.14
CA GLU A 91 10.06 6.51 -4.21
C GLU A 91 8.80 5.69 -4.00
N ILE A 92 8.39 5.66 -2.73
CA ILE A 92 7.17 5.01 -2.28
C ILE A 92 6.11 6.06 -2.11
N LEU A 93 4.95 5.79 -2.70
CA LEU A 93 3.72 6.52 -2.48
C LEU A 93 2.68 5.59 -1.85
N ASP A 94 2.36 5.86 -0.59
CA ASP A 94 1.50 5.03 0.23
C ASP A 94 0.50 5.88 1.01
N PHE A 95 -0.77 5.65 0.74
CA PHE A 95 -1.87 6.42 1.32
C PHE A 95 -2.45 5.81 2.61
N SER A 96 -2.09 4.57 2.96
CA SER A 96 -2.76 3.83 4.04
C SER A 96 -1.87 3.51 5.24
N ILE A 97 -0.56 3.26 5.05
CA ILE A 97 0.30 2.68 6.10
C ILE A 97 0.41 3.54 7.35
N ASN A 98 0.56 4.86 7.22
CA ASN A 98 0.67 5.74 8.38
C ASN A 98 -0.60 5.73 9.23
N THR A 99 -1.78 5.68 8.59
CA THR A 99 -3.06 5.60 9.30
C THR A 99 -3.23 4.25 10.00
N ILE A 100 -2.77 3.17 9.36
CA ILE A 100 -2.76 1.83 9.96
C ILE A 100 -1.83 1.81 11.19
N LEU A 101 -0.60 2.30 11.04
CA LEU A 101 0.36 2.39 12.14
C LEU A 101 -0.09 3.36 13.24
N ALA A 102 -0.76 4.46 12.89
CA ALA A 102 -1.37 5.41 13.83
C ALA A 102 -2.32 4.69 14.77
N ALA A 103 -3.21 3.88 14.21
CA ALA A 103 -4.19 3.13 14.98
C ALA A 103 -3.54 2.01 15.83
N GLU A 104 -2.58 1.27 15.27
CA GLU A 104 -1.94 0.15 15.99
C GLU A 104 -0.98 0.61 17.08
N LEU A 105 -0.40 1.80 16.95
CA LEU A 105 0.58 2.35 17.90
C LEU A 105 0.03 3.49 18.76
N ASN A 106 -1.28 3.80 18.67
CA ASN A 106 -1.92 4.95 19.32
C ASN A 106 -1.18 6.28 19.04
N ARG A 107 -0.86 6.53 17.77
CA ARG A 107 -0.16 7.71 17.26
C ARG A 107 -1.05 8.54 16.32
N PRO A 108 -2.08 9.23 16.83
CA PRO A 108 -3.03 9.97 16.01
C PRO A 108 -2.39 11.10 15.21
N GLU A 109 -1.20 11.58 15.59
CA GLU A 109 -0.49 12.65 14.90
C GLU A 109 0.00 12.28 13.48
N VAL A 110 0.04 11.00 13.14
CA VAL A 110 0.37 10.52 11.78
C VAL A 110 -0.84 9.99 11.01
N GLU A 111 -2.02 10.02 11.62
CA GLU A 111 -3.27 9.60 10.96
C GLU A 111 -3.56 10.46 9.72
N GLY A 112 -3.94 9.81 8.61
CA GLY A 112 -4.27 10.48 7.35
C GLY A 112 -3.07 11.05 6.59
N LYS A 113 -1.84 10.84 7.05
CA LYS A 113 -0.63 11.28 6.33
C LYS A 113 -0.22 10.26 5.26
N THR A 114 -0.01 10.72 4.05
CA THR A 114 0.56 9.92 2.96
C THR A 114 2.09 9.85 3.09
N ILE A 115 2.68 8.70 2.79
CA ILE A 115 4.12 8.58 2.51
C ILE A 115 4.33 8.89 1.04
N ALA A 116 5.25 9.80 0.73
CA ALA A 116 5.68 10.14 -0.63
C ALA A 116 7.18 10.46 -0.59
N ALA A 117 8.02 9.43 -0.51
CA ALA A 117 9.46 9.62 -0.33
C ALA A 117 10.28 8.39 -0.71
N HIS A 118 11.58 8.62 -0.95
CA HIS A 118 12.54 7.55 -1.17
C HIS A 118 12.79 6.75 0.13
N PRO A 119 12.86 5.40 0.09
CA PRO A 119 13.08 4.55 1.25
C PRO A 119 14.29 4.91 2.11
N SER A 120 15.36 5.45 1.51
CA SER A 120 16.55 5.89 2.24
C SER A 120 16.29 7.03 3.23
N SER A 121 15.17 7.76 3.09
CA SER A 121 14.80 8.86 3.98
C SER A 121 14.18 8.40 5.30
N PHE A 122 13.69 7.16 5.39
CA PHE A 122 12.96 6.63 6.54
C PHE A 122 13.86 6.20 7.71
N GLY A 123 15.18 6.21 7.51
CA GLY A 123 16.12 5.65 8.48
C GLY A 123 15.92 4.15 8.67
N LYS A 124 16.36 3.62 9.82
CA LYS A 124 16.27 2.17 10.12
C LYS A 124 14.91 1.73 10.63
N ASN A 125 14.04 2.67 10.98
CA ASN A 125 12.82 2.40 11.73
C ASN A 125 11.61 2.10 10.85
N LEU A 126 11.65 2.43 9.57
CA LEU A 126 10.58 2.09 8.64
C LEU A 126 11.22 1.56 7.36
N GLN A 127 10.92 0.30 7.03
CA GLN A 127 11.46 -0.39 5.87
C GLN A 127 10.33 -1.06 5.12
N PHE A 128 10.32 -0.88 3.80
CA PHE A 128 9.41 -1.56 2.90
C PHE A 128 10.14 -2.73 2.25
N HIS A 129 9.52 -3.89 2.29
CA HIS A 129 10.06 -5.12 1.74
C HIS A 129 9.18 -5.54 0.56
N PRO A 130 9.45 -5.02 -0.65
CA PRO A 130 8.71 -5.39 -1.86
C PRO A 130 8.93 -6.88 -2.17
N MET A 131 7.85 -7.57 -2.53
CA MET A 131 7.85 -8.98 -2.91
C MET A 131 7.35 -9.16 -4.35
N LEU A 132 6.40 -8.33 -4.78
CA LEU A 132 5.82 -8.34 -6.12
C LEU A 132 5.72 -6.91 -6.65
N VAL A 133 6.09 -6.70 -7.90
CA VAL A 133 6.01 -5.39 -8.58
C VAL A 133 5.38 -5.56 -9.97
N GLY A 134 4.52 -4.63 -10.35
CA GLY A 134 3.95 -4.50 -11.69
C GLY A 134 2.42 -4.57 -11.72
N ASP A 135 1.83 -3.95 -12.73
CA ASP A 135 0.37 -3.76 -12.77
C ASP A 135 -0.38 -5.04 -13.16
N ASP A 136 0.31 -5.99 -13.81
CA ASP A 136 -0.19 -7.35 -14.07
C ASP A 136 -0.67 -8.06 -12.80
N LEU A 137 -0.21 -7.62 -11.63
CA LEU A 137 -0.65 -8.12 -10.33
C LEU A 137 -2.14 -7.88 -10.08
N LEU A 138 -2.70 -6.77 -10.58
CA LEU A 138 -4.12 -6.44 -10.45
C LEU A 138 -5.02 -7.47 -11.14
N ASN A 139 -4.51 -8.11 -12.20
CA ASN A 139 -5.25 -9.12 -12.95
C ASN A 139 -5.19 -10.50 -12.29
N LYS A 140 -4.25 -10.72 -11.36
CA LYS A 140 -4.00 -12.02 -10.73
C LYS A 140 -4.59 -12.14 -9.33
N ILE A 141 -4.88 -11.03 -8.66
CA ILE A 141 -5.41 -11.01 -7.30
C ILE A 141 -6.86 -10.53 -7.31
N PRO A 142 -7.79 -11.26 -6.65
CA PRO A 142 -9.15 -10.77 -6.46
C PRO A 142 -9.13 -9.43 -5.70
N ILE A 143 -9.46 -8.34 -6.39
CA ILE A 143 -9.56 -7.01 -5.77
C ILE A 143 -10.84 -6.97 -4.94
N GLN A 144 -10.71 -6.61 -3.66
CA GLN A 144 -11.87 -6.32 -2.81
C GLN A 144 -12.31 -4.87 -3.07
N VAL A 145 -13.53 -4.71 -3.59
CA VAL A 145 -14.25 -3.44 -3.76
C VAL A 145 -15.17 -3.18 -2.57
#